data_AF-A0A7W5ZJ55-F1
#
_entry.id   AF-A0A7W5ZJ55-F1
#
_cell.length_a   1.000
_cell.length_b   1.000
_cell.length_c   1.000
_cell.angle_alpha   90.00
_cell.angle_beta   90.00
_cell.angle_gamma   90.00
#
_symmetry.space_group_name_H-M   'P 1'
#
loop_
_entity.id
_entity.type
_entity.pdbx_description
1 polymer ?
#
loop_
_entity_poly.entity_id
_entity_poly.type
_entity_poly.pdbx_seq_one_letter_code
_entity_poly.pdbx_strand_id
1 'polypeptide(L)'
;MKKLTPQQLSTLHDHLIRQNTNDRLVSELLDHLACEAEEYLWKGYNFDLALAKITQEANSMAVKYLRDTYQHEVAMTEEQLQNASLDDIIFEFRNKDYGAYDLRQAYPFALRSALILGIGLFLMMMAFLSGIVKGSWDFYSPSGLMWVLGVSGVAYSIGSWFLKSRQLKQLTTT
;
A
#
# COMPACT_ATOMS: atom_id res chain seq x y z
N MET A 1 13.46 -36.74 11.47
CA MET A 1 13.10 -36.06 10.20
C MET A 1 13.94 -36.70 9.10
N LYS A 2 13.32 -37.28 8.07
CA LYS A 2 14.06 -37.87 6.95
C LYS A 2 14.27 -36.75 5.93
N LYS A 3 15.47 -36.15 5.94
CA LYS A 3 15.80 -35.05 5.04
C LYS A 3 15.95 -35.57 3.61
N LEU A 4 15.59 -34.74 2.64
CA LEU A 4 15.84 -35.01 1.22
C LEU A 4 17.34 -35.18 0.96
N THR A 5 17.69 -36.09 0.06
CA THR A 5 19.08 -36.22 -0.38
C THR A 5 19.45 -35.07 -1.33
N PRO A 6 20.75 -34.72 -1.45
CA PRO A 6 21.19 -33.66 -2.36
C PRO A 6 20.77 -33.90 -3.83
N GLN A 7 20.69 -35.16 -4.26
CA GLN A 7 20.26 -35.56 -5.60
C GLN A 7 18.74 -35.42 -5.81
N GLN A 8 17.95 -35.62 -4.76
CA GLN A 8 16.49 -35.42 -4.81
C GLN A 8 16.16 -33.93 -4.87
N LEU A 9 16.90 -33.12 -4.13
CA LEU A 9 16.76 -31.66 -4.14
C LEU A 9 17.09 -31.07 -5.51
N SER A 10 18.17 -31.53 -6.15
CA SER A 10 18.52 -31.07 -7.50
C SER A 10 17.47 -31.44 -8.55
N THR A 11 16.85 -32.62 -8.42
CA THR A 11 15.78 -33.06 -9.33
C THR A 11 14.53 -32.15 -9.20
N LEU A 12 14.21 -31.74 -7.98
CA LEU A 12 13.08 -30.86 -7.68
C LEU A 12 13.36 -29.43 -8.19
N HIS A 13 14.58 -28.95 -8.00
CA HIS A 13 15.07 -27.69 -8.54
C HIS A 13 15.06 -27.66 -10.08
N ASP A 14 15.59 -28.69 -10.74
CA ASP A 14 15.60 -28.81 -12.20
C ASP A 14 14.18 -28.84 -12.78
N HIS A 15 13.23 -29.44 -12.05
CA HIS A 15 11.81 -29.41 -12.42
C HIS A 15 11.22 -27.99 -12.36
N LEU A 16 11.53 -27.23 -11.31
CA LEU A 16 11.07 -25.84 -11.13
C LEU A 16 11.67 -24.88 -12.18
N ILE A 17 12.94 -25.10 -12.54
CA ILE A 17 13.62 -24.34 -13.60
C ILE A 17 13.02 -24.67 -14.98
N ARG A 18 12.74 -25.94 -15.28
CA ARG A 18 12.10 -26.33 -16.55
C ARG A 18 10.72 -25.71 -16.74
N GLN A 19 10.03 -25.34 -15.67
CA GLN A 19 8.76 -24.63 -15.74
C GLN A 19 8.89 -23.11 -15.92
N ASN A 20 10.11 -22.59 -16.08
CA ASN A 20 10.44 -21.17 -16.34
C ASN A 20 9.92 -20.24 -15.23
N THR A 21 10.36 -20.54 -14.01
CA THR A 21 10.05 -19.78 -12.79
C THR A 21 11.19 -18.79 -12.53
N ASN A 22 10.90 -17.53 -12.18
CA ASN A 22 11.92 -16.52 -11.88
C ASN A 22 12.83 -16.96 -10.73
N ASP A 23 14.14 -16.68 -10.82
CA ASP A 23 15.19 -17.17 -9.91
C ASP A 23 14.88 -16.93 -8.41
N ARG A 24 14.25 -15.79 -8.10
CA ARG A 24 13.83 -15.42 -6.74
C ARG A 24 12.57 -16.14 -6.24
N LEU A 25 11.69 -16.53 -7.16
CA LEU A 25 10.47 -17.28 -6.85
C LEU A 25 10.78 -18.78 -6.75
N VAL A 26 11.78 -19.26 -7.50
CA VAL A 26 12.30 -20.63 -7.43
C VAL A 26 12.81 -20.93 -6.02
N SER A 27 13.58 -20.05 -5.40
CA SER A 27 14.13 -20.31 -4.06
C SER A 27 13.03 -20.44 -2.99
N GLU A 28 12.00 -19.60 -3.05
CA GLU A 28 10.90 -19.60 -2.07
C GLU A 28 9.97 -20.81 -2.27
N LEU A 29 9.65 -21.13 -3.53
CA LEU A 29 8.87 -22.31 -3.88
C LEU A 29 9.63 -23.60 -3.58
N LEU A 30 10.95 -23.64 -3.82
CA LEU A 30 11.78 -24.81 -3.55
C LEU A 30 11.78 -25.15 -2.07
N ASP A 31 11.88 -24.16 -1.17
CA ASP A 31 11.86 -24.40 0.27
C ASP A 31 10.50 -24.95 0.73
N HIS A 32 9.40 -24.34 0.25
CA HIS A 32 8.07 -24.79 0.59
C HIS A 32 7.78 -26.22 0.06
N LEU A 33 8.14 -26.49 -1.20
CA LEU A 33 7.95 -27.81 -1.82
C LEU A 33 8.87 -28.89 -1.26
N ALA A 34 10.08 -28.52 -0.83
CA ALA A 34 10.97 -29.43 -0.12
C ALA A 34 10.37 -29.84 1.23
N CYS A 35 9.82 -28.89 1.98
CA CYS A 35 9.14 -29.16 3.25
C CYS A 35 7.95 -30.13 3.05
N GLU A 36 7.13 -29.89 2.02
CA GLU A 36 5.99 -30.75 1.70
C GLU A 36 6.41 -32.15 1.23
N ALA A 37 7.49 -32.25 0.44
CA ALA A 37 8.07 -33.53 0.06
C ALA A 37 8.62 -34.32 1.28
N GLU A 38 9.23 -33.64 2.25
CA GLU A 38 9.67 -34.27 3.51
C GLU A 38 8.50 -34.78 4.35
N GLU A 39 7.39 -34.06 4.35
CA GLU A 39 6.16 -34.49 5.03
C GLU A 39 5.59 -35.76 4.39
N TYR A 40 5.55 -35.84 3.06
CA TYR A 40 5.11 -37.05 2.35
C TYR A 40 6.05 -38.25 2.59
N LEU A 41 7.37 -38.03 2.61
CA LEU A 41 8.33 -39.07 2.97
C LEU A 41 8.16 -39.56 4.41
N TRP A 42 7.79 -38.66 5.33
CA TRP A 42 7.50 -39.02 6.72
C TRP A 42 6.21 -39.84 6.86
N LYS A 43 5.18 -39.53 6.06
CA LYS A 43 3.93 -40.32 5.98
C LYS A 43 4.13 -41.72 5.36
N GLY A 44 5.35 -42.07 4.93
CA GLY A 44 5.72 -43.39 4.43
C GLY A 44 5.64 -43.55 2.91
N TYR A 45 5.37 -42.47 2.16
CA TYR A 45 5.39 -42.50 0.71
C TYR A 45 6.84 -42.53 0.19
N ASN A 46 7.05 -43.09 -1.01
CA ASN A 46 8.34 -42.97 -1.70
C ASN A 46 8.47 -41.59 -2.36
N PHE A 47 9.70 -41.19 -2.68
CA PHE A 47 9.98 -39.88 -3.26
C PHE A 47 9.26 -39.68 -4.60
N ASP A 48 9.16 -40.72 -5.43
CA ASP A 48 8.50 -40.65 -6.74
C ASP A 48 6.99 -40.39 -6.62
N LEU A 49 6.31 -41.02 -5.66
CA LEU A 49 4.90 -40.75 -5.35
C LEU A 49 4.71 -39.37 -4.72
N ALA A 50 5.61 -38.94 -3.83
CA ALA A 50 5.58 -37.61 -3.24
C ALA A 50 5.71 -36.54 -4.34
N LEU A 51 6.67 -36.70 -5.25
CA LEU A 51 6.88 -35.80 -6.38
C LEU A 51 5.69 -35.81 -7.35
N ALA A 52 5.13 -36.99 -7.66
CA ALA A 52 3.94 -37.10 -8.50
C ALA A 52 2.72 -36.41 -7.88
N LYS A 53 2.57 -36.49 -6.56
CA LYS A 53 1.45 -35.87 -5.85
C LYS A 53 1.61 -34.36 -5.73
N ILE A 54 2.82 -33.89 -5.41
CA ILE A 54 3.17 -32.47 -5.40
C ILE A 54 2.99 -31.85 -6.78
N THR A 55 3.39 -32.54 -7.86
CA THR A 55 3.20 -32.05 -9.24
C THR A 55 1.74 -32.10 -9.71
N GLN A 56 0.91 -32.96 -9.13
CA GLN A 56 -0.52 -33.02 -9.39
C GLN A 56 -1.30 -31.95 -8.61
N GLU A 57 -0.96 -31.74 -7.33
CA GLU A 57 -1.55 -30.72 -6.44
C GLU A 57 -1.11 -29.30 -6.84
N ALA A 58 0.17 -29.14 -7.20
CA ALA A 58 0.67 -27.99 -7.94
C ALA A 58 0.25 -28.11 -9.41
N ASN A 59 -1.06 -28.09 -9.65
CA ASN A 59 -1.65 -28.16 -10.98
C ASN A 59 -0.91 -27.18 -11.89
N SER A 60 -0.34 -27.66 -12.99
CA SER A 60 0.34 -26.83 -13.99
C SER A 60 -0.48 -25.61 -14.40
N MET A 61 -1.81 -25.69 -14.35
CA MET A 61 -2.71 -24.56 -14.54
C MET A 61 -2.68 -23.53 -13.41
N ALA A 62 -2.55 -23.92 -12.14
CA ALA A 62 -2.42 -22.99 -11.02
C ALA A 62 -1.08 -22.24 -11.07
N VAL A 63 0.02 -22.96 -11.34
CA VAL A 63 1.35 -22.33 -11.53
C VAL A 63 1.36 -21.44 -12.77
N LYS A 64 0.78 -21.89 -13.88
CA LYS A 64 0.65 -21.10 -15.11
C LYS A 64 -0.25 -19.88 -14.91
N TYR A 65 -1.36 -20.03 -14.20
CA TYR A 65 -2.27 -18.94 -13.88
C TYR A 65 -1.58 -17.90 -12.99
N LEU A 66 -0.86 -18.34 -11.95
CA LEU A 66 -0.07 -17.43 -11.11
C LEU A 66 1.01 -16.74 -11.94
N ARG A 67 1.74 -17.45 -12.81
CA ARG A 67 2.72 -16.83 -13.71
C ARG A 67 2.08 -15.78 -14.61
N ASP A 68 1.01 -16.11 -15.33
CA ASP A 68 0.35 -15.16 -16.23
C ASP A 68 -0.21 -13.96 -15.45
N THR A 69 -0.79 -14.19 -14.28
CA THR A 69 -1.32 -13.13 -13.39
C THR A 69 -0.18 -12.23 -12.89
N TYR A 70 0.89 -12.78 -12.32
CA TYR A 70 2.01 -12.00 -11.82
C TYR A 70 2.82 -11.32 -12.93
N GLN A 71 2.97 -11.94 -14.11
CA GLN A 71 3.79 -11.39 -15.18
C GLN A 71 3.09 -10.21 -15.89
N HIS A 72 1.76 -10.21 -15.92
CA HIS A 72 0.97 -9.10 -16.47
C HIS A 72 0.72 -8.00 -15.44
N GLU A 73 0.52 -8.36 -14.17
CA GLU A 73 0.29 -7.39 -13.12
C GLU A 73 1.61 -6.71 -12.71
N VAL A 74 2.70 -7.46 -12.42
CA VAL A 74 3.96 -6.91 -11.85
C VAL A 74 4.65 -5.85 -12.73
N ALA A 75 4.36 -5.83 -14.03
CA ALA A 75 4.95 -4.89 -14.96
C ALA A 75 4.13 -3.59 -15.06
N MET A 76 4.37 -2.65 -14.14
CA MET A 76 4.06 -1.24 -14.41
C MET A 76 4.79 -0.83 -15.69
N THR A 77 4.07 -0.26 -16.66
CA THR A 77 4.68 0.16 -17.93
C THR A 77 5.78 1.21 -17.67
N GLU A 78 6.80 1.26 -18.52
CA GLU A 78 7.91 2.21 -18.35
C GLU A 78 7.42 3.68 -18.26
N GLU A 79 6.35 4.01 -18.99
CA GLU A 79 5.71 5.33 -18.95
C GLU A 79 5.01 5.61 -17.62
N GLN A 80 4.38 4.60 -17.01
CA GLN A 80 3.80 4.75 -15.67
C GLN A 80 4.89 4.85 -14.61
N LEU A 81 6.00 4.12 -14.76
CA LEU A 81 7.11 4.14 -13.81
C LEU A 81 7.80 5.50 -13.74
N GLN A 82 7.91 6.20 -14.86
CA GLN A 82 8.49 7.55 -14.90
C GLN A 82 7.65 8.60 -14.16
N ASN A 83 6.33 8.40 -14.07
CA ASN A 83 5.40 9.34 -13.46
C ASN A 83 4.92 8.92 -12.06
N ALA A 84 5.26 7.71 -11.63
CA ALA A 84 4.80 7.16 -10.36
C ALA A 84 5.59 7.69 -9.16
N SER A 85 4.87 7.95 -8.07
CA SER A 85 5.50 8.23 -6.79
C SER A 85 6.05 6.95 -6.15
N LEU A 86 6.97 7.11 -5.19
CA LEU A 86 7.52 5.99 -4.45
C LEU A 86 6.43 5.16 -3.73
N ASP A 87 5.40 5.83 -3.21
CA ASP A 87 4.26 5.13 -2.62
C ASP A 87 3.49 4.32 -3.68
N ASP A 88 3.32 4.82 -4.89
CA ASP A 88 2.64 4.07 -5.97
C ASP A 88 3.40 2.78 -6.32
N ILE A 89 4.72 2.85 -6.39
CA ILE A 89 5.60 1.71 -6.70
C ILE A 89 5.59 0.68 -5.56
N ILE A 90 5.63 1.15 -4.30
CA ILE A 90 5.64 0.25 -3.12
C ILE A 90 4.27 -0.39 -2.91
N PHE A 91 3.19 0.30 -3.28
CA PHE A 91 1.84 -0.19 -3.04
C PHE A 91 1.19 -0.90 -4.22
N GLU A 92 1.81 -0.96 -5.40
CA GLU A 92 1.27 -1.69 -6.54
C GLU A 92 0.81 -3.13 -6.17
N PHE A 93 -0.23 -3.64 -6.85
CA PHE A 93 -0.90 -4.95 -6.58
C PHE A 93 -1.83 -4.98 -5.38
N ARG A 94 -1.93 -6.17 -4.75
CA ARG A 94 -2.71 -6.44 -3.53
C ARG A 94 -2.45 -5.43 -2.43
N ASN A 95 -1.30 -4.76 -2.43
CA ASN A 95 -0.96 -3.77 -1.42
C ASN A 95 -1.77 -2.45 -1.56
N LYS A 96 -2.35 -2.14 -2.73
CA LYS A 96 -3.30 -1.02 -2.92
C LYS A 96 -4.65 -1.32 -2.28
N ASP A 97 -5.14 -2.54 -2.46
CA ASP A 97 -6.46 -2.98 -1.98
C ASP A 97 -6.57 -3.07 -0.45
N TYR A 98 -5.43 -3.09 0.27
CA TYR A 98 -5.42 -3.10 1.73
C TYR A 98 -5.86 -1.76 2.37
N GLY A 99 -6.21 -0.73 1.58
CA GLY A 99 -6.71 0.56 2.08
C GLY A 99 -5.66 1.43 2.79
N ALA A 100 -4.47 0.88 3.07
CA ALA A 100 -3.32 1.61 3.60
C ALA A 100 -2.78 2.65 2.62
N TYR A 101 -2.90 2.39 1.31
CA TYR A 101 -2.52 3.30 0.25
C TYR A 101 -3.40 4.56 0.24
N ASP A 102 -4.73 4.39 0.27
CA ASP A 102 -5.70 5.49 0.36
C ASP A 102 -5.46 6.36 1.60
N LEU A 103 -5.15 5.71 2.74
CA LEU A 103 -4.85 6.42 3.97
C LEU A 103 -3.59 7.29 3.80
N ARG A 104 -2.52 6.78 3.20
CA ARG A 104 -1.28 7.55 2.96
C ARG A 104 -1.49 8.73 2.02
N GLN A 105 -2.28 8.58 0.97
CA GLN A 105 -2.57 9.70 0.06
C GLN A 105 -3.48 10.76 0.70
N ALA A 106 -4.49 10.35 1.48
CA ALA A 106 -5.45 11.28 2.05
C ALA A 106 -4.92 11.99 3.31
N TYR A 107 -4.07 11.34 4.09
CA TYR A 107 -3.56 11.82 5.38
C TYR A 107 -2.84 13.18 5.34
N PRO A 108 -1.86 13.45 4.46
CA PRO A 108 -1.14 14.72 4.47
C PRO A 108 -2.06 15.92 4.18
N PHE A 109 -3.07 15.73 3.33
CA PHE A 109 -4.07 16.75 3.06
C PHE A 109 -4.97 17.00 4.29
N ALA A 110 -5.48 15.92 4.89
CA ALA A 110 -6.32 16.02 6.08
C ALA A 110 -5.58 16.67 7.25
N LEU A 111 -4.32 16.28 7.48
CA LEU A 111 -3.47 16.80 8.55
C LEU A 111 -3.19 18.29 8.37
N ARG A 112 -2.78 18.73 7.16
CA ARG A 112 -2.53 20.15 6.88
C ARG A 112 -3.80 21.00 7.05
N SER A 113 -4.93 20.50 6.57
CA SER A 113 -6.22 21.20 6.68
C SER A 113 -6.66 21.36 8.14
N ALA A 114 -6.52 20.29 8.94
CA ALA A 114 -6.82 20.30 10.37
C ALA A 114 -5.89 21.21 11.16
N LEU A 115 -4.59 21.23 10.83
CA LEU A 115 -3.61 22.09 11.47
C LEU A 115 -3.90 23.58 11.20
N ILE A 116 -4.20 23.94 9.95
CA ILE A 116 -4.57 25.31 9.58
C ILE A 116 -5.89 25.72 10.27
N LEU A 117 -6.88 24.82 10.35
CA LEU A 117 -8.12 25.07 11.10
C LEU A 117 -7.84 25.31 12.59
N GLY A 118 -7.04 24.47 13.22
CA GLY A 118 -6.70 24.58 14.64
C GLY A 118 -5.99 25.90 14.95
N ILE A 119 -4.97 26.24 14.17
CA ILE A 119 -4.25 27.52 14.32
C ILE A 119 -5.19 28.69 14.07
N GLY A 120 -6.03 28.62 13.03
CA GLY A 120 -6.96 29.69 12.69
C GLY A 120 -7.96 29.96 13.81
N LEU A 121 -8.59 28.91 14.35
CA LEU A 121 -9.52 29.00 15.48
C LEU A 121 -8.83 29.51 16.75
N PHE A 122 -7.60 29.08 17.01
CA PHE A 122 -6.83 29.54 18.17
C PHE A 122 -6.51 31.04 18.08
N LEU A 123 -6.07 31.52 16.91
CA LEU A 123 -5.82 32.95 16.69
C LEU A 123 -7.09 33.79 16.83
N MET A 124 -8.22 33.30 16.30
CA MET A 124 -9.52 33.95 16.49
C MET A 124 -9.89 34.05 17.97
N MET A 125 -9.74 32.97 18.73
CA MET A 125 -10.03 32.95 20.17
C MET A 125 -9.14 33.92 20.95
N MET A 126 -7.83 33.96 20.66
CA MET A 126 -6.90 34.89 21.30
C MET A 126 -7.22 36.35 20.98
N ALA A 127 -7.52 36.66 19.72
CA ALA A 127 -7.94 37.99 19.30
C ALA A 127 -9.26 38.41 19.97
N PHE A 128 -10.22 37.50 20.06
CA PHE A 128 -11.49 37.72 20.74
C PHE A 128 -11.30 38.05 22.23
N LEU A 129 -10.52 37.23 22.94
CA LEU A 129 -10.24 37.43 24.36
C LEU A 129 -9.50 38.74 24.61
N SER A 130 -8.53 39.08 23.75
CA SER A 130 -7.81 40.36 23.82
C SER A 130 -8.74 41.56 23.60
N GLY A 131 -9.69 41.46 22.67
CA GLY A 131 -10.68 42.50 22.42
C GLY A 131 -11.62 42.74 23.61
N ILE A 132 -12.02 41.68 24.32
CA ILE A 132 -12.81 41.80 25.56
C ILE A 132 -12.03 42.53 26.64
N VAL A 133 -10.74 42.19 26.82
CA VAL A 133 -9.90 42.80 27.85
C VAL A 133 -9.59 44.27 27.55
N LYS A 134 -9.35 44.63 26.29
CA LYS A 134 -9.06 46.02 25.89
C LYS A 134 -10.30 46.92 25.85
N GLY A 135 -11.49 46.36 25.69
CA GLY A 135 -12.75 47.14 25.60
C GLY A 135 -12.92 47.95 24.30
N SER A 136 -11.89 48.03 23.45
CA SER A 136 -11.94 48.59 22.11
C SER A 136 -11.39 47.60 21.08
N TRP A 137 -12.01 47.56 19.90
CA TRP A 137 -11.59 46.72 18.78
C TRP A 137 -10.95 47.57 17.69
N ASP A 138 -9.64 47.47 17.55
CA ASP A 138 -8.88 48.12 16.47
C ASP A 138 -8.31 47.07 15.51
N PHE A 139 -8.74 47.13 14.25
CA PHE A 139 -8.29 46.19 13.20
C PHE A 139 -6.81 46.33 12.84
N TYR A 140 -6.22 47.51 13.06
CA TYR A 140 -4.80 47.77 12.84
C TYR A 140 -3.90 47.35 14.02
N SER A 141 -4.49 46.84 15.10
CA SER A 141 -3.75 46.35 16.26
C SER A 141 -3.30 44.89 16.08
N PRO A 142 -2.33 44.40 16.89
CA PRO A 142 -1.88 43.01 16.82
C PRO A 142 -3.01 41.97 16.96
N SER A 143 -4.02 42.24 17.79
CA SER A 143 -5.19 41.36 17.94
C SER A 143 -6.10 41.38 16.71
N GLY A 144 -6.27 42.53 16.06
CA GLY A 144 -6.99 42.64 14.79
C GLY A 144 -6.32 41.84 13.67
N LEU A 145 -4.98 41.88 13.61
CA LEU A 145 -4.19 41.10 12.64
C LEU A 145 -4.33 39.59 12.89
N MET A 146 -4.27 39.15 14.15
CA MET A 146 -4.52 37.75 14.52
C MET A 146 -5.92 37.29 14.13
N TRP A 147 -6.94 38.14 14.28
CA TRP A 147 -8.31 37.84 13.86
C TRP A 147 -8.41 37.60 12.35
N VAL A 148 -7.86 38.50 11.54
CA VAL A 148 -7.89 38.39 10.07
C VAL A 148 -7.12 37.15 9.58
N LEU A 149 -5.96 36.86 10.17
CA LEU A 149 -5.21 35.63 9.87
C LEU A 149 -5.98 34.38 10.28
N GLY A 150 -6.65 34.42 11.43
CA GLY A 150 -7.46 33.31 11.90
C GLY A 150 -8.66 33.01 10.98
N VAL A 151 -9.42 34.04 10.61
CA VAL A 151 -10.57 33.93 9.70
C VAL A 151 -10.13 33.47 8.31
N SER A 152 -9.05 34.02 7.76
CA SER A 152 -8.56 33.63 6.44
C SER A 152 -8.06 32.17 6.40
N GLY A 153 -7.36 31.72 7.45
CA GLY A 153 -6.94 30.33 7.60
C GLY A 153 -8.13 29.36 7.66
N VAL A 154 -9.15 29.68 8.46
CA VAL A 154 -10.38 28.86 8.56
C VAL A 154 -11.12 28.82 7.22
N ALA A 155 -11.28 29.97 6.56
CA ALA A 155 -11.94 30.04 5.26
C ALA A 155 -11.20 29.21 4.18
N TYR A 156 -9.85 29.26 4.18
CA TYR A 156 -9.02 28.48 3.28
C TYR A 156 -9.18 26.97 3.49
N SER A 157 -9.12 26.51 4.74
CA SER A 157 -9.29 25.08 5.05
C SER A 157 -10.69 24.55 4.69
N ILE A 158 -11.74 25.32 4.94
CA ILE A 158 -13.11 24.93 4.57
C ILE A 158 -13.26 24.88 3.05
N GLY A 159 -12.76 25.89 2.34
CA GLY A 159 -12.82 25.96 0.88
C GLY A 159 -12.06 24.83 0.20
N SER A 160 -10.82 24.57 0.63
CA SER A 160 -10.01 23.47 0.09
C SER A 160 -10.64 22.09 0.35
N TRP A 161 -11.21 21.87 1.54
CA TRP A 161 -11.96 20.65 1.84
C TRP A 161 -13.19 20.48 0.94
N PHE A 162 -13.95 21.54 0.72
CA PHE A 162 -15.15 21.51 -0.12
C PHE A 162 -14.83 21.20 -1.59
N LEU A 163 -13.77 21.79 -2.14
CA LEU A 163 -13.31 21.50 -3.50
C LEU A 163 -12.90 20.04 -3.65
N LYS A 164 -12.13 19.50 -2.69
CA LYS A 164 -11.71 18.09 -2.71
C LYS A 164 -12.90 17.13 -2.55
N SER A 165 -13.87 17.45 -1.68
CA SER A 165 -15.09 16.66 -1.51
C SER A 165 -15.92 16.59 -2.79
N ARG A 166 -15.95 17.66 -3.59
CA ARG A 166 -16.62 17.65 -4.90
C ARG A 166 -15.90 16.77 -5.92
N GLN A 167 -14.57 16.81 -5.97
CA GLN A 167 -13.78 15.96 -6.87
C GLN A 167 -14.00 14.47 -6.59
N LEU A 168 -14.00 14.08 -5.31
CA LEU A 168 -14.24 12.69 -4.89
C LEU A 168 -15.64 12.18 -5.29
N LYS A 169 -16.67 13.04 -5.24
CA LYS A 169 -18.03 12.71 -5.68
C LYS A 169 -18.14 12.54 -7.19
N GLN A 170 -17.36 13.26 -7.99
CA GLN A 170 -17.38 13.14 -9.45
C GLN A 170 -16.75 11.82 -9.90
N LEU A 171 -15.64 11.42 -9.29
CA LEU A 171 -14.90 10.19 -9.59
C LEU A 171 -15.69 8.90 -9.27
N THR A 172 -16.65 8.95 -8.34
CA THR A 172 -17.46 7.79 -7.92
C THR A 172 -18.74 7.61 -8.74
N THR A 173 -19.07 8.57 -9.63
CA THR A 173 -20.26 8.52 -10.51
C THR A 173 -19.95 8.16 -11.97
N THR A 174 -18.69 7.97 -12.31
CA THR A 174 -18.20 7.40 -13.58
C THR A 174 -17.72 5.99 -13.34
#